data_AF-A0A8H7RVB7-F1
#
_entry.id   AF-A0A8H7RVB7-F1
#
_cell.length_a   1.000
_cell.length_b   1.000
_cell.length_c   1.000
_cell.angle_alpha   90.00
_cell.angle_beta   90.00
_cell.angle_gamma   90.00
#
_symmetry.space_group_name_H-M   'P 1'
#
loop_
_entity.id
_entity.type
_entity.pdbx_description
1 polymer ?
#
loop_
_entity_poly.entity_id
_entity_poly.type
_entity_poly.pdbx_seq_one_letter_code
_entity_poly.pdbx_strand_id
1 'polypeptide(L)'
;NAGVIDSFRAPQKLWSPDNNYNASTLEPTLEVTKIEVNCTFTIRQATLNNNDTHILLQGVSFDSNEACFAPNVTSRSGSQIQVQTKKTTRVRDAEKTLHRGKVCHLDIPGWAQIIYKHQQVDLTIPLTNTIGIKCNNDPKKETEQQPAPTPTPTTTTKPPTPTTTTTTTRTTTTTTTTHKPKPTNDDGDSADWINGQVTFFNPNQGACGDWNDDNDMIVALGGDWYGNMNAESKYCGQKVLITGPKGNSITVTVKDACPPCDRGHLDLSPAAFAKLGDFDTGILKVKWHFL
;
A
#
# COMPACT_ATOMS: atom_id res chain seq x y z
N ASN A 1 28.83 53.73 39.78
CA ASN A 1 28.10 53.76 38.49
C ASN A 1 26.80 52.99 38.67
N ALA A 2 25.65 53.62 38.96
CA ALA A 2 24.83 54.36 37.98
C ALA A 2 24.75 53.55 36.67
N GLY A 3 23.68 52.82 36.33
CA GLY A 3 22.27 53.22 36.35
C GLY A 3 22.00 54.06 35.11
N VAL A 4 21.24 53.51 34.15
CA VAL A 4 20.19 54.16 33.33
C VAL A 4 19.89 53.28 32.10
N ILE A 5 18.68 52.74 32.15
CA ILE A 5 17.81 52.27 31.08
C ILE A 5 17.56 53.40 30.06
N ASP A 6 17.57 53.11 28.76
CA ASP A 6 16.95 54.03 27.81
C ASP A 6 16.07 53.27 26.82
N SER A 7 14.80 53.64 26.86
CA SER A 7 13.70 53.27 25.97
C SER A 7 13.05 54.57 25.52
N PHE A 8 12.29 54.53 24.42
CA PHE A 8 11.55 55.63 23.77
C PHE A 8 12.44 56.47 22.82
N ARG A 9 12.09 56.77 21.56
CA ARG A 9 10.77 56.95 20.92
C ARG A 9 10.93 56.98 19.38
N ALA A 10 9.88 56.57 18.67
CA ALA A 10 9.72 56.57 17.21
C ALA A 10 9.73 57.96 16.54
N PRO A 11 9.79 58.00 15.19
CA PRO A 11 8.90 58.85 14.43
C PRO A 11 7.95 58.01 13.57
N GLN A 12 6.66 58.32 13.71
CA GLN A 12 5.62 57.88 12.78
C GLN A 12 5.81 58.57 11.43
N LYS A 13 5.73 57.80 10.34
CA LYS A 13 5.51 58.35 9.00
C LYS A 13 4.32 57.65 8.36
N LEU A 14 3.19 58.35 8.48
CA LEU A 14 2.15 58.57 7.47
C LEU A 14 1.68 57.36 6.67
N TRP A 15 0.49 56.89 7.05
CA TRP A 15 -0.48 56.20 6.22
C TRP A 15 -0.87 57.05 5.01
N SER A 16 -0.84 56.46 3.82
CA SER A 16 -1.74 56.79 2.70
C SER A 16 -2.20 55.47 2.10
N PRO A 17 -3.51 55.21 1.99
CA PRO A 17 -4.00 54.05 1.26
C PRO A 17 -4.12 54.44 -0.20
N ASP A 18 -3.64 53.59 -1.10
CA ASP A 18 -4.16 53.39 -2.45
C ASP A 18 -3.06 52.69 -3.24
N ASN A 19 -3.18 51.37 -3.34
CA ASN A 19 -2.89 50.68 -4.58
C ASN A 19 -3.45 49.26 -4.50
N ASN A 20 -4.53 49.06 -5.25
CA ASN A 20 -5.02 47.77 -5.72
C ASN A 20 -3.85 46.93 -6.23
N TYR A 21 -3.54 45.84 -5.53
CA TYR A 21 -2.82 44.72 -6.11
C TYR A 21 -3.71 43.49 -6.10
N ASN A 22 -4.02 43.06 -7.32
CA ASN A 22 -4.84 41.94 -7.70
C ASN A 22 -4.22 40.64 -7.14
N ALA A 23 -4.88 40.01 -6.16
CA ALA A 23 -4.48 38.71 -5.62
C ALA A 23 -4.91 37.60 -6.59
N SER A 24 -4.14 37.43 -7.65
CA SER A 24 -4.14 36.20 -8.46
C SER A 24 -2.82 35.47 -8.19
N THR A 25 -2.70 34.90 -7.00
CA THR A 25 -1.65 33.92 -6.69
C THR A 25 -1.94 32.64 -7.44
N LEU A 26 -1.23 32.47 -8.55
CA LEU A 26 -1.07 31.20 -9.24
C LEU A 26 -0.40 30.23 -8.25
N GLU A 27 -1.13 29.21 -7.81
CA GLU A 27 -0.53 28.06 -7.15
C GLU A 27 0.37 27.34 -8.17
N PRO A 28 1.64 27.04 -7.85
CA PRO A 28 2.44 26.21 -8.72
C PRO A 28 1.84 24.81 -8.70
N THR A 29 1.32 24.37 -9.84
CA THR A 29 0.99 22.96 -10.08
C THR A 29 2.29 22.18 -9.96
N LEU A 30 2.52 21.59 -8.78
CA LEU A 30 3.57 20.60 -8.58
C LEU A 30 3.20 19.40 -9.45
N GLU A 31 3.76 19.32 -10.65
CA GLU A 31 3.84 18.06 -11.39
C GLU A 31 4.65 17.10 -10.51
N VAL A 32 3.95 16.21 -9.80
CA VAL A 32 4.57 15.11 -9.09
C VAL A 32 5.18 14.22 -10.15
N THR A 33 6.49 14.34 -10.37
CA THR A 33 7.24 13.44 -11.25
C THR A 33 7.04 12.03 -10.72
N LYS A 34 6.32 11.21 -11.50
CA LYS A 34 6.04 9.83 -11.15
C LYS A 34 7.34 9.02 -11.19
N ILE A 35 7.93 8.79 -10.02
CA ILE A 35 9.09 7.90 -9.90
C ILE A 35 8.58 6.47 -9.80
N GLU A 36 8.87 5.69 -10.85
CA GLU A 36 8.65 4.26 -10.90
C GLU A 36 9.94 3.52 -10.53
N VAL A 37 9.82 2.52 -9.67
CA VAL A 37 10.94 1.66 -9.26
C VAL A 37 10.53 0.20 -9.31
N ASN A 38 11.50 -0.66 -9.57
CA ASN A 38 11.35 -2.10 -9.45
C ASN A 38 11.94 -2.51 -8.10
N CYS A 39 11.14 -3.05 -7.18
CA CYS A 39 11.68 -3.58 -5.94
C CYS A 39 12.38 -4.90 -6.26
N THR A 40 13.69 -4.95 -6.15
CA THR A 40 14.44 -6.19 -6.34
C THR A 40 15.10 -6.62 -5.04
N PHE A 41 15.01 -7.91 -4.75
CA PHE A 41 15.72 -8.53 -3.64
C PHE A 41 15.87 -10.03 -3.87
N THR A 42 16.78 -10.64 -3.12
CA THR A 42 17.16 -12.03 -3.24
C THR A 42 16.81 -12.79 -1.97
N ILE A 43 16.13 -13.91 -2.10
CA ILE A 43 15.91 -14.88 -1.01
C ILE A 43 16.80 -16.09 -1.25
N ARG A 44 17.62 -16.44 -0.26
CA ARG A 44 18.50 -17.61 -0.29
C ARG A 44 17.99 -18.69 0.64
N GLN A 45 18.50 -19.90 0.41
CA GLN A 45 18.09 -21.12 1.12
C GLN A 45 16.58 -21.33 1.06
N ALA A 46 15.98 -20.89 -0.05
CA ALA A 46 14.55 -20.76 -0.15
C ALA A 46 13.88 -22.11 -0.39
N THR A 47 12.63 -22.20 0.06
CA THR A 47 11.63 -23.16 -0.37
C THR A 47 10.58 -22.40 -1.16
N LEU A 48 10.34 -22.84 -2.39
CA LEU A 48 9.35 -22.26 -3.27
C LEU A 48 8.40 -23.37 -3.69
N ASN A 49 7.17 -23.31 -3.18
CA ASN A 49 6.10 -24.26 -3.48
C ASN A 49 4.90 -23.48 -3.99
N ASN A 50 4.01 -24.12 -4.74
CA ASN A 50 2.73 -23.54 -5.08
C ASN A 50 1.62 -24.57 -5.02
N ASN A 51 0.41 -24.11 -4.72
CA ASN A 51 -0.83 -24.83 -4.97
C ASN A 51 -1.57 -24.14 -6.13
N ASP A 52 -2.85 -24.47 -6.36
CA ASP A 52 -3.64 -23.91 -7.46
C ASP A 52 -4.02 -22.43 -7.26
N THR A 53 -3.76 -21.85 -6.08
CA THR A 53 -4.25 -20.52 -5.68
C THR A 53 -3.15 -19.57 -5.24
N HIS A 54 -2.06 -20.08 -4.66
CA HIS A 54 -0.99 -19.27 -4.06
C HIS A 54 0.38 -19.96 -4.20
N ILE A 55 1.42 -19.13 -4.20
CA ILE A 55 2.83 -19.48 -4.06
C ILE A 55 3.22 -19.26 -2.60
N LEU A 56 3.84 -20.28 -2.00
CA LEU A 56 4.44 -20.23 -0.68
C LEU A 56 5.96 -20.10 -0.86
N LEU A 57 6.51 -18.98 -0.40
CA LEU A 57 7.92 -18.64 -0.50
C LEU A 57 8.49 -18.42 0.89
N GLN A 58 9.34 -19.34 1.31
CA GLN A 58 10.04 -19.31 2.59
C GLN A 58 11.54 -19.22 2.38
N GLY A 59 12.27 -18.47 3.21
CA GLY A 59 13.73 -18.43 3.16
C GLY A 59 14.32 -17.25 3.93
N VAL A 60 15.57 -16.89 3.60
CA VAL A 60 16.26 -15.77 4.24
C VAL A 60 16.62 -14.74 3.17
N SER A 61 16.22 -13.49 3.37
CA SER A 61 16.62 -12.40 2.48
C SER A 61 18.13 -12.17 2.54
N PHE A 62 18.76 -12.02 1.39
CA PHE A 62 20.20 -11.76 1.28
C PHE A 62 20.52 -10.26 1.24
N ASP A 63 19.62 -9.48 0.68
CA ASP A 63 19.64 -8.02 0.56
C ASP A 63 18.26 -7.46 0.98
N SER A 64 18.15 -6.13 1.05
CA SER A 64 16.92 -5.43 1.37
C SER A 64 16.36 -4.69 0.17
N ASN A 65 15.04 -4.45 0.18
CA ASN A 65 14.36 -3.66 -0.85
C ASN A 65 13.94 -2.27 -0.35
N GLU A 66 14.47 -1.80 0.78
CA GLU A 66 14.09 -0.54 1.46
C GLU A 66 14.17 0.68 0.54
N ALA A 67 15.14 0.70 -0.38
CA ALA A 67 15.28 1.77 -1.37
C ALA A 67 14.03 1.92 -2.27
N CYS A 68 13.26 0.84 -2.45
CA CYS A 68 11.98 0.84 -3.18
C CYS A 68 10.85 1.59 -2.45
N PHE A 69 11.07 1.93 -1.18
CA PHE A 69 10.09 2.59 -0.31
C PHE A 69 10.53 4.00 0.07
N ALA A 70 11.45 4.59 -0.69
CA ALA A 70 11.82 5.98 -0.52
C ALA A 70 10.60 6.91 -0.70
N PRO A 71 10.52 8.04 0.03
CA PRO A 71 9.34 8.92 0.03
C PRO A 71 8.95 9.50 -1.33
N ASN A 72 9.88 9.54 -2.27
CA ASN A 72 9.69 10.05 -3.63
C ASN A 72 9.18 8.97 -4.62
N VAL A 73 9.07 7.71 -4.20
CA VAL A 73 8.58 6.61 -5.04
C VAL A 73 7.06 6.65 -5.13
N THR A 74 6.55 6.74 -6.35
CA THR A 74 5.10 6.88 -6.63
C THR A 74 4.48 5.61 -7.23
N SER A 75 5.28 4.66 -7.72
CA SER A 75 4.77 3.43 -8.34
C SER A 75 5.83 2.31 -8.37
N ARG A 76 5.36 1.06 -8.24
CA ARG A 76 6.18 -0.16 -8.15
C ARG A 76 5.71 -1.18 -9.20
N SER A 77 6.00 -0.87 -10.46
CA SER A 77 5.36 -1.51 -11.62
C SER A 77 5.93 -2.90 -11.96
N GLY A 78 7.12 -3.26 -11.50
CA GLY A 78 7.75 -4.55 -11.83
C GLY A 78 8.78 -5.02 -10.82
N SER A 79 8.35 -5.31 -9.60
CA SER A 79 9.24 -5.86 -8.57
C SER A 79 9.63 -7.29 -8.92
N GLN A 80 10.92 -7.61 -8.80
CA GLN A 80 11.45 -8.93 -9.14
C GLN A 80 12.14 -9.56 -7.92
N ILE A 81 11.66 -10.72 -7.50
CA ILE A 81 12.27 -11.50 -6.42
C ILE A 81 13.13 -12.59 -7.05
N GLN A 82 14.42 -12.60 -6.73
CA GLN A 82 15.29 -13.72 -7.05
C GLN A 82 15.25 -14.75 -5.92
N VAL A 83 14.83 -15.96 -6.21
CA VAL A 83 14.67 -17.07 -5.26
C VAL A 83 15.71 -18.13 -5.54
N GLN A 84 16.61 -18.36 -4.59
CA GLN A 84 17.68 -19.35 -4.68
C GLN A 84 17.40 -20.53 -3.72
N THR A 85 17.13 -21.70 -4.30
CA THR A 85 16.76 -22.91 -3.55
C THR A 85 17.93 -23.90 -3.46
N LYS A 86 17.96 -24.73 -2.40
CA LYS A 86 19.02 -25.76 -2.22
C LYS A 86 18.88 -26.91 -3.22
N LYS A 87 17.64 -27.27 -3.56
CA LYS A 87 17.27 -28.34 -4.50
C LYS A 87 16.47 -27.75 -5.66
N THR A 88 16.51 -28.38 -6.82
CA THR A 88 15.68 -27.97 -7.96
C THR A 88 14.21 -27.98 -7.55
N THR A 89 13.57 -26.81 -7.60
CA THR A 89 12.14 -26.67 -7.35
C THR A 89 11.33 -26.88 -8.64
N ARG A 90 10.04 -27.16 -8.46
CA ARG A 90 9.05 -27.36 -9.52
C ARG A 90 7.81 -26.57 -9.13
N VAL A 91 7.50 -25.55 -9.91
CA VAL A 91 6.43 -24.59 -9.60
C VAL A 91 5.60 -24.35 -10.84
N ARG A 92 4.29 -24.21 -10.71
CA ARG A 92 3.42 -23.83 -11.83
C ARG A 92 3.01 -22.36 -11.74
N ASP A 93 2.89 -21.70 -12.88
CA ASP A 93 2.22 -20.40 -12.96
C ASP A 93 0.69 -20.56 -13.02
N ALA A 94 -0.04 -19.44 -13.08
CA ALA A 94 -1.49 -19.42 -13.15
C ALA A 94 -2.02 -20.08 -14.44
N GLU A 95 -1.25 -20.04 -15.52
CA GLU A 95 -1.50 -20.74 -16.79
C GLU A 95 -1.16 -22.24 -16.73
N LYS A 96 -0.74 -22.76 -15.56
CA LYS A 96 -0.37 -24.16 -15.29
C LYS A 96 0.92 -24.62 -15.98
N THR A 97 1.69 -23.71 -16.56
CA THR A 97 3.00 -23.97 -17.14
C THR A 97 3.97 -24.34 -16.03
N LEU A 98 4.74 -25.40 -16.24
CA LEU A 98 5.67 -25.91 -15.22
C LEU A 98 7.07 -25.31 -15.38
N HIS A 99 7.51 -24.60 -14.35
CA HIS A 99 8.85 -24.01 -14.22
C HIS A 99 9.73 -24.88 -13.33
N ARG A 100 11.00 -25.07 -13.72
CA ARG A 100 11.93 -25.93 -12.98
C ARG A 100 13.34 -25.35 -12.92
N GLY A 101 13.86 -25.16 -11.71
CA GLY A 101 15.18 -24.55 -11.53
C GLY A 101 15.66 -24.56 -10.09
N LYS A 102 16.90 -24.15 -9.87
CA LYS A 102 17.44 -23.81 -8.54
C LYS A 102 17.41 -22.30 -8.28
N VAL A 103 17.28 -21.51 -9.34
CA VAL A 103 17.10 -20.06 -9.29
C VAL A 103 15.80 -19.75 -9.98
N CYS A 104 14.89 -19.06 -9.30
CA CYS A 104 13.64 -18.58 -9.88
C CYS A 104 13.56 -17.07 -9.77
N HIS A 105 13.05 -16.41 -10.81
CA HIS A 105 12.69 -15.00 -10.81
C HIS A 105 11.16 -14.92 -10.74
N LEU A 106 10.66 -14.20 -9.74
CA LEU A 106 9.24 -13.91 -9.57
C LEU A 106 9.01 -12.43 -9.86
N ASP A 107 8.29 -12.12 -10.94
CA ASP A 107 7.90 -10.77 -11.29
C ASP A 107 6.52 -10.50 -10.66
N ILE A 108 6.47 -9.64 -9.64
CA ILE A 108 5.29 -9.35 -8.85
C ILE A 108 4.95 -7.86 -8.97
N PRO A 109 3.93 -7.50 -9.77
CA PRO A 109 3.46 -6.13 -9.86
C PRO A 109 2.91 -5.63 -8.52
N GLY A 110 3.15 -4.36 -8.18
CA GLY A 110 2.53 -3.73 -7.01
C GLY A 110 3.06 -4.21 -5.67
N TRP A 111 4.28 -4.78 -5.62
CA TRP A 111 4.89 -5.21 -4.38
C TRP A 111 4.91 -4.10 -3.32
N ALA A 112 4.38 -4.41 -2.13
CA ALA A 112 4.13 -3.41 -1.08
C ALA A 112 4.88 -3.68 0.24
N GLN A 113 5.62 -4.78 0.35
CA GLN A 113 6.26 -5.18 1.61
C GLN A 113 7.74 -4.78 1.67
N ILE A 114 8.16 -4.20 2.80
CA ILE A 114 9.57 -3.96 3.07
C ILE A 114 10.18 -5.28 3.57
N ILE A 115 11.24 -5.71 2.89
CA ILE A 115 12.05 -6.86 3.28
C ILE A 115 13.42 -6.32 3.66
N TYR A 116 13.80 -6.52 4.92
CA TYR A 116 15.11 -6.16 5.45
C TYR A 116 16.13 -7.23 5.12
N LYS A 117 17.42 -6.87 5.16
CA LYS A 117 18.51 -7.81 4.92
C LYS A 117 18.60 -8.84 6.06
N HIS A 118 18.80 -10.12 5.72
CA HIS A 118 18.88 -11.26 6.65
C HIS A 118 17.59 -11.55 7.43
N GLN A 119 16.45 -11.05 6.96
CA GLN A 119 15.14 -11.33 7.52
C GLN A 119 14.70 -12.75 7.14
N GLN A 120 14.06 -13.45 8.09
CA GLN A 120 13.30 -14.67 7.78
C GLN A 120 12.03 -14.26 7.05
N VAL A 121 11.87 -14.79 5.84
CA VAL A 121 10.79 -14.46 4.94
C VAL A 121 9.87 -15.67 4.85
N ASP A 122 8.58 -15.44 5.08
CA ASP A 122 7.49 -16.38 4.82
C ASP A 122 6.38 -15.61 4.11
N LEU A 123 6.24 -15.85 2.80
CA LEU A 123 5.35 -15.10 1.92
C LEU A 123 4.35 -16.04 1.28
N THR A 124 3.08 -15.67 1.38
CA THR A 124 2.01 -16.25 0.58
C THR A 124 1.64 -15.26 -0.51
N ILE A 125 1.96 -15.59 -1.76
CA ILE A 125 1.76 -14.72 -2.92
C ILE A 125 0.62 -15.31 -3.76
N PRO A 126 -0.47 -14.57 -4.06
CA PRO A 126 -1.59 -15.08 -4.85
C PRO A 126 -1.14 -15.43 -6.26
N LEU A 127 -1.53 -16.60 -6.77
CA LEU A 127 -1.16 -17.05 -8.10
C LEU A 127 -2.12 -16.45 -9.14
N THR A 128 -1.75 -15.29 -9.69
CA THR A 128 -2.51 -14.59 -10.74
C THR A 128 -1.75 -14.58 -12.06
N ASN A 129 -2.45 -14.38 -13.18
CA ASN A 129 -1.84 -14.27 -14.52
C ASN A 129 -0.94 -13.03 -14.67
N THR A 130 -0.91 -12.15 -13.67
CA THR A 130 -0.02 -10.98 -13.63
C THR A 130 1.34 -11.30 -13.00
N ILE A 131 1.49 -12.47 -12.38
CA ILE A 131 2.77 -12.90 -11.80
C ILE A 131 3.57 -13.68 -12.83
N GLY A 132 4.74 -13.15 -13.15
CA GLY A 132 5.73 -13.86 -13.95
C GLY A 132 6.53 -14.83 -13.09
N ILE A 133 6.67 -16.09 -13.53
CA ILE A 133 7.57 -17.06 -12.91
C ILE A 133 8.53 -17.56 -13.99
N LYS A 134 9.83 -17.54 -13.70
CA LYS A 134 10.86 -18.18 -14.54
C LYS A 134 11.86 -18.88 -13.66
N CYS A 135 12.08 -20.18 -13.88
CA CYS A 135 13.06 -20.95 -13.10
C CYS A 135 14.12 -21.59 -13.99
N ASN A 136 15.38 -21.41 -13.61
CA ASN A 136 16.57 -21.84 -14.34
C ASN A 136 17.49 -22.67 -13.41
N ASN A 137 18.28 -23.58 -13.97
CA ASN A 137 19.24 -24.39 -13.19
C ASN A 137 20.62 -23.73 -13.01
N ASP A 138 20.91 -22.67 -13.76
CA ASP A 138 22.21 -21.98 -13.73
C ASP A 138 22.10 -20.56 -13.14
N PRO A 139 22.80 -20.26 -12.02
CA PRO A 139 22.86 -18.90 -11.47
C PRO A 139 23.75 -17.93 -12.29
N LYS A 140 24.46 -18.43 -13.33
CA LYS A 140 25.48 -17.68 -14.08
C LYS A 140 25.08 -17.24 -15.49
N LYS A 141 23.87 -17.55 -15.96
CA LYS A 141 23.43 -17.19 -17.32
C LYS A 141 22.54 -15.93 -17.38
N GLU A 142 22.50 -15.15 -16.31
CA GLU A 142 21.60 -14.00 -16.17
C GLU A 142 22.26 -12.88 -15.33
N THR A 143 23.55 -12.62 -15.58
CA THR A 143 24.27 -11.45 -15.02
C THR A 143 24.34 -10.30 -16.02
N GLU A 144 23.53 -10.33 -17.09
CA GLU A 144 23.55 -9.28 -18.13
C GLU A 144 22.18 -8.65 -18.38
N GLN A 145 21.38 -8.43 -17.34
CA GLN A 145 20.40 -7.35 -17.41
C GLN A 145 20.16 -6.67 -16.05
N GLN A 146 20.76 -5.48 -16.01
CA GLN A 146 20.48 -4.29 -15.21
C GLN A 146 21.25 -4.10 -13.88
N PRO A 147 22.21 -3.15 -13.84
CA PRO A 147 22.86 -2.71 -12.61
C PRO A 147 21.93 -1.85 -11.74
N ALA A 148 22.31 -1.74 -10.46
CA ALA A 148 21.69 -0.92 -9.42
C ALA A 148 21.28 0.49 -9.91
N PRO A 149 20.19 1.07 -9.35
CA PRO A 149 19.70 2.37 -9.79
C PRO A 149 20.74 3.45 -9.46
N THR A 150 21.44 3.90 -10.50
CA THR A 150 22.18 5.17 -10.47
C THR A 150 21.26 6.22 -11.10
N PRO A 151 20.95 7.33 -10.41
CA PRO A 151 20.12 8.38 -11.00
C PRO A 151 20.89 9.02 -12.16
N THR A 152 20.47 8.75 -13.39
CA THR A 152 20.98 9.42 -14.58
C THR A 152 19.94 10.46 -15.04
N PRO A 153 20.32 11.73 -15.23
CA PRO A 153 19.38 12.76 -15.66
C PRO A 153 18.94 12.50 -17.10
N THR A 154 17.63 12.41 -17.33
CA THR A 154 17.08 12.21 -18.67
C THR A 154 17.03 13.55 -19.41
N THR A 155 17.79 13.63 -20.50
CA THR A 155 17.80 14.76 -21.43
C THR A 155 16.49 14.83 -22.22
N THR A 156 15.85 16.00 -22.16
CA THR A 156 14.65 16.38 -22.91
C THR A 156 14.85 16.17 -24.41
N THR A 157 14.05 15.31 -25.03
CA THR A 157 13.90 15.29 -26.50
C THR A 157 12.43 15.51 -26.86
N LYS A 158 12.23 16.51 -27.72
CA LYS A 158 10.96 17.07 -28.19
C LYS A 158 10.05 15.99 -28.82
N PRO A 159 8.73 15.99 -28.56
CA PRO A 159 7.79 15.04 -29.19
C PRO A 159 7.68 15.23 -30.70
N PRO A 160 7.69 14.15 -31.52
CA PRO A 160 7.22 14.22 -32.90
C PRO A 160 5.69 14.10 -32.95
N THR A 161 5.11 14.87 -33.87
CA THR A 161 3.68 15.00 -34.19
C THR A 161 3.00 13.65 -34.46
N PRO A 162 1.76 13.42 -33.97
CA PRO A 162 1.04 12.18 -34.23
C PRO A 162 0.36 12.19 -35.61
N THR A 163 0.59 11.14 -36.40
CA THR A 163 -0.16 10.81 -37.61
C THR A 163 -1.23 9.76 -37.28
N THR A 164 -2.46 10.09 -37.64
CA THR A 164 -3.71 9.35 -37.45
C THR A 164 -3.72 7.99 -38.15
N THR A 165 -4.03 6.91 -37.42
CA THR A 165 -4.62 5.70 -38.01
C THR A 165 -5.72 5.14 -37.11
N THR A 166 -6.93 5.12 -37.67
CA THR A 166 -8.20 4.69 -37.07
C THR A 166 -8.30 3.17 -37.04
N THR A 167 -8.63 2.54 -35.90
CA THR A 167 -9.29 1.22 -35.91
C THR A 167 -10.19 1.06 -34.69
N THR A 168 -11.42 0.65 -35.00
CA THR A 168 -12.66 0.68 -34.22
C THR A 168 -12.74 -0.47 -33.21
N THR A 169 -13.04 -0.16 -31.94
CA THR A 169 -13.52 -1.17 -30.96
C THR A 169 -14.71 -0.63 -30.16
N ARG A 170 -15.70 -1.50 -30.04
CA ARG A 170 -17.09 -1.36 -29.59
C ARG A 170 -17.24 -0.81 -28.16
N THR A 171 -18.01 0.26 -28.03
CA THR A 171 -18.45 0.89 -26.78
C THR A 171 -19.35 -0.03 -25.97
N THR A 172 -19.01 -0.28 -24.71
CA THR A 172 -19.96 -0.73 -23.68
C THR A 172 -20.01 0.38 -22.63
N THR A 173 -21.18 1.00 -22.51
CA THR A 173 -21.44 2.19 -21.72
C THR A 173 -21.51 1.84 -20.23
N THR A 174 -20.55 2.30 -19.43
CA THR A 174 -20.67 2.36 -17.96
C THR A 174 -20.89 3.82 -17.58
N THR A 175 -22.15 4.17 -17.32
CA THR A 175 -22.59 5.47 -16.80
C THR A 175 -22.01 5.71 -15.41
N THR A 176 -21.07 6.65 -15.31
CA THR A 176 -20.66 7.30 -14.06
C THR A 176 -21.72 8.32 -13.66
N THR A 177 -22.69 7.91 -12.84
CA THR A 177 -23.59 8.85 -12.15
C THR A 177 -22.92 9.29 -10.86
N THR A 178 -22.34 10.49 -10.90
CA THR A 178 -21.87 11.27 -9.77
C THR A 178 -23.07 11.71 -8.92
N HIS A 179 -23.48 10.90 -7.95
CA HIS A 179 -24.41 11.31 -6.91
C HIS A 179 -23.74 11.24 -5.55
N LYS A 180 -23.24 12.41 -5.12
CA LYS A 180 -22.92 12.73 -3.74
C LYS A 180 -24.19 12.60 -2.88
N PRO A 181 -24.29 11.67 -1.92
CA PRO A 181 -25.34 11.74 -0.91
C PRO A 181 -24.90 12.75 0.16
N LYS A 182 -25.81 13.67 0.44
CA LYS A 182 -25.81 14.63 1.55
C LYS A 182 -25.85 13.88 2.90
N PRO A 183 -25.25 14.41 3.99
CA PRO A 183 -25.33 13.77 5.30
C PRO A 183 -26.75 13.94 5.86
N THR A 184 -27.36 12.83 6.27
CA THR A 184 -28.55 12.82 7.12
C THR A 184 -28.13 12.23 8.46
N ASN A 185 -28.09 13.10 9.47
CA ASN A 185 -28.11 12.70 10.87
C ASN A 185 -29.52 12.17 11.17
N ASP A 186 -29.62 10.97 11.75
CA ASP A 186 -30.79 10.54 12.49
C ASP A 186 -30.31 9.81 13.75
N ASP A 187 -30.77 10.34 14.88
CA ASP A 187 -30.47 9.96 16.26
C ASP A 187 -31.13 8.63 16.68
N GLY A 188 -30.52 7.87 17.61
CA GLY A 188 -31.26 6.82 18.32
C GLY A 188 -30.48 5.69 19.00
N ASP A 189 -29.70 6.03 20.02
CA ASP A 189 -29.34 5.28 21.24
C ASP A 189 -28.50 3.97 21.22
N SER A 190 -27.49 3.98 22.11
CA SER A 190 -26.63 2.89 22.58
C SER A 190 -25.46 2.45 21.69
N ALA A 191 -24.30 3.07 21.97
CA ALA A 191 -22.96 3.01 21.35
C ALA A 191 -22.77 3.98 20.17
N ASP A 192 -21.66 4.74 20.19
CA ASP A 192 -21.30 5.70 19.14
C ASP A 192 -20.95 4.96 17.85
N TRP A 193 -21.98 4.57 17.10
CA TRP A 193 -21.83 3.88 15.82
C TRP A 193 -21.23 4.81 14.77
N ILE A 194 -20.10 4.39 14.23
CA ILE A 194 -19.38 5.06 13.15
C ILE A 194 -19.79 4.42 11.83
N ASN A 195 -20.29 5.23 10.89
CA ASN A 195 -20.48 4.81 9.51
C ASN A 195 -19.12 4.78 8.82
N GLY A 196 -18.84 3.70 8.11
CA GLY A 196 -17.52 3.44 7.59
C GLY A 196 -17.48 2.47 6.43
N GLN A 197 -16.27 2.06 6.11
CA GLN A 197 -16.00 1.03 5.10
C GLN A 197 -14.96 0.05 5.64
N VAL A 198 -14.97 -1.15 5.11
CA VAL A 198 -13.91 -2.13 5.36
C VAL A 198 -13.28 -2.62 4.06
N THR A 199 -11.95 -2.81 4.11
CA THR A 199 -11.16 -3.58 3.15
C THR A 199 -10.57 -4.79 3.85
N PHE A 200 -9.64 -5.47 3.18
CA PHE A 200 -8.86 -6.53 3.78
C PHE A 200 -7.35 -6.38 3.48
N PHE A 201 -6.53 -6.92 4.39
CA PHE A 201 -5.08 -6.98 4.28
C PHE A 201 -4.58 -8.42 4.52
N ASN A 202 -3.28 -8.63 4.31
CA ASN A 202 -2.59 -9.86 4.67
C ASN A 202 -1.85 -9.65 6.01
N PRO A 203 -2.31 -10.27 7.12
CA PRO A 203 -1.71 -10.11 8.43
C PRO A 203 -0.25 -10.55 8.52
N ASN A 204 0.49 -9.91 9.43
CA ASN A 204 1.86 -10.21 9.80
C ASN A 204 2.08 -9.82 11.28
N GLN A 205 3.29 -9.42 11.66
CA GLN A 205 3.51 -8.74 12.93
C GLN A 205 2.86 -7.35 12.90
N GLY A 206 1.69 -7.23 13.54
CA GLY A 206 0.95 -5.99 13.57
C GLY A 206 1.65 -4.93 14.42
N ALA A 207 1.27 -3.68 14.23
CA ALA A 207 1.79 -2.53 14.97
C ALA A 207 1.54 -2.61 16.51
N CYS A 208 0.65 -3.51 16.96
CA CYS A 208 0.47 -3.85 18.38
C CYS A 208 1.49 -4.88 18.91
N GLY A 209 2.45 -5.32 18.10
CA GLY A 209 3.57 -6.19 18.49
C GLY A 209 3.34 -7.69 18.32
N ASP A 210 2.08 -8.14 18.23
CA ASP A 210 1.71 -9.54 18.06
C ASP A 210 1.79 -10.00 16.59
N TRP A 211 2.18 -11.27 16.39
CA TRP A 211 2.06 -11.95 15.11
C TRP A 211 0.65 -12.48 14.91
N ASN A 212 0.07 -12.20 13.75
CA ASN A 212 -1.26 -12.65 13.36
C ASN A 212 -1.22 -13.23 11.94
N ASP A 213 -2.16 -14.12 11.61
CA ASP A 213 -2.31 -14.74 10.30
C ASP A 213 -3.72 -14.54 9.70
N ASP A 214 -3.92 -15.04 8.47
CA ASP A 214 -5.14 -14.84 7.71
C ASP A 214 -6.42 -15.37 8.40
N ASN A 215 -6.28 -16.26 9.39
CA ASN A 215 -7.37 -16.90 10.12
C ASN A 215 -7.80 -16.13 11.38
N ASP A 216 -6.99 -15.17 11.83
CA ASP A 216 -7.30 -14.40 13.03
C ASP A 216 -8.46 -13.43 12.80
N MET A 217 -9.25 -13.15 13.84
CA MET A 217 -10.35 -12.18 13.78
C MET A 217 -9.86 -10.79 14.19
N ILE A 218 -9.09 -10.14 13.32
CA ILE A 218 -8.38 -8.89 13.64
C ILE A 218 -8.68 -7.75 12.65
N VAL A 219 -8.36 -6.53 13.09
CA VAL A 219 -8.51 -5.28 12.35
C VAL A 219 -7.30 -4.36 12.54
N ALA A 220 -6.96 -3.64 11.47
CA ALA A 220 -6.02 -2.52 11.48
C ALA A 220 -6.78 -1.18 11.48
N LEU A 221 -6.30 -0.20 12.27
CA LEU A 221 -6.94 1.11 12.42
C LEU A 221 -6.19 2.23 11.68
N GLY A 222 -6.94 3.15 11.09
CA GLY A 222 -6.42 4.40 10.51
C GLY A 222 -5.82 5.37 11.52
N GLY A 223 -5.08 6.37 11.03
CA GLY A 223 -4.38 7.41 11.81
C GLY A 223 -5.22 8.08 12.89
N ASP A 224 -6.45 8.44 12.55
CA ASP A 224 -7.37 9.14 13.44
C ASP A 224 -7.76 8.35 14.69
N TRP A 225 -7.63 7.02 14.64
CA TRP A 225 -7.88 6.13 15.77
C TRP A 225 -6.60 5.55 16.34
N TYR A 226 -5.76 4.94 15.50
CA TYR A 226 -4.53 4.30 15.95
C TYR A 226 -3.59 5.30 16.65
N GLY A 227 -3.56 6.55 16.19
CA GLY A 227 -2.72 7.60 16.75
C GLY A 227 -1.31 7.57 16.17
N ASN A 228 -0.29 7.54 17.04
CA ASN A 228 1.10 7.52 16.59
C ASN A 228 1.43 6.16 15.95
N MET A 229 1.60 6.14 14.63
CA MET A 229 1.92 4.96 13.83
C MET A 229 3.27 4.30 14.16
N ASN A 230 4.15 5.00 14.88
CA ASN A 230 5.47 4.48 15.31
C ASN A 230 5.49 3.99 16.77
N ALA A 231 4.31 3.89 17.40
CA ALA A 231 4.17 3.42 18.77
C ALA A 231 2.98 2.48 18.89
N GLU A 232 2.96 1.66 19.93
CA GLU A 232 1.79 0.86 20.25
C GLU A 232 0.60 1.76 20.56
N SER A 233 -0.53 1.52 19.91
CA SER A 233 -1.75 2.31 20.11
C SER A 233 -2.40 1.98 21.46
N LYS A 234 -3.03 2.97 22.09
CA LYS A 234 -3.92 2.73 23.23
C LYS A 234 -5.14 1.85 22.90
N TYR A 235 -5.46 1.69 21.62
CA TYR A 235 -6.54 0.84 21.14
C TYR A 235 -6.08 -0.61 20.90
N CYS A 236 -4.79 -0.93 21.00
CA CYS A 236 -4.30 -2.29 20.86
C CYS A 236 -5.00 -3.24 21.85
N GLY A 237 -5.51 -4.35 21.33
CA GLY A 237 -6.28 -5.33 22.11
C GLY A 237 -7.74 -4.95 22.36
N GLN A 238 -8.19 -3.73 22.05
CA GLN A 238 -9.63 -3.41 22.10
C GLN A 238 -10.40 -4.16 21.01
N LYS A 239 -11.68 -4.41 21.29
CA LYS A 239 -12.58 -5.08 20.36
C LYS A 239 -13.46 -4.07 19.63
N VAL A 240 -13.76 -4.40 18.38
CA VAL A 240 -14.66 -3.62 17.53
C VAL A 240 -15.80 -4.53 17.08
N LEU A 241 -17.04 -4.09 17.26
CA LEU A 241 -18.21 -4.73 16.66
C LEU A 241 -18.49 -4.05 15.32
N ILE A 242 -18.54 -4.84 14.25
CA ILE A 242 -18.77 -4.38 12.88
C ILE A 242 -20.05 -5.01 12.37
N THR A 243 -20.95 -4.22 11.80
CA THR A 243 -22.16 -4.70 11.12
C THR A 243 -22.03 -4.46 9.62
N GLY A 244 -22.08 -5.55 8.86
CA GLY A 244 -21.95 -5.58 7.41
C GLY A 244 -23.22 -5.18 6.66
N PRO A 245 -23.13 -5.05 5.33
CA PRO A 245 -24.24 -4.61 4.49
C PRO A 245 -25.39 -5.63 4.42
N LYS A 246 -25.13 -6.90 4.74
CA LYS A 246 -26.15 -7.97 4.82
C LYS A 246 -26.82 -8.04 6.21
N GLY A 247 -26.51 -7.13 7.13
CA GLY A 247 -27.06 -7.08 8.49
C GLY A 247 -26.43 -8.05 9.49
N ASN A 248 -25.44 -8.84 9.05
CA ASN A 248 -24.59 -9.68 9.88
C ASN A 248 -23.56 -8.84 10.64
N SER A 249 -23.21 -9.27 11.86
CA SER A 249 -22.20 -8.60 12.67
C SER A 249 -21.06 -9.54 13.06
N ILE A 250 -19.85 -8.99 13.17
CA ILE A 250 -18.66 -9.68 13.66
C ILE A 250 -17.96 -8.86 14.73
N THR A 251 -17.23 -9.53 15.61
CA THR A 251 -16.32 -8.88 16.56
C THR A 251 -14.89 -9.20 16.17
N VAL A 252 -14.06 -8.16 16.08
CA VAL A 252 -12.64 -8.26 15.74
C VAL A 252 -11.80 -7.55 16.80
N THR A 253 -10.52 -7.91 16.89
CA THR A 253 -9.56 -7.30 17.83
C THR A 253 -8.60 -6.38 17.09
N VAL A 254 -8.36 -5.19 17.62
CA VAL A 254 -7.35 -4.26 17.08
C VAL A 254 -5.97 -4.84 17.33
N LYS A 255 -5.24 -5.13 16.26
CA LYS A 255 -3.89 -5.70 16.31
C LYS A 255 -2.87 -4.97 15.44
N ASP A 256 -3.33 -4.05 14.59
CA ASP A 256 -2.46 -3.41 13.62
C ASP A 256 -2.89 -1.97 13.30
N ALA A 257 -2.05 -1.27 12.54
CA ALA A 257 -2.29 0.06 12.04
C ALA A 257 -2.42 0.05 10.51
N CYS A 258 -3.32 0.87 9.98
CA CYS A 258 -3.49 1.10 8.55
C CYS A 258 -3.18 2.58 8.25
N PRO A 259 -1.92 2.94 7.94
CA PRO A 259 -1.55 4.31 7.59
C PRO A 259 -2.39 4.96 6.47
N PRO A 260 -2.82 4.23 5.40
CA PRO A 260 -3.63 4.85 4.35
C PRO A 260 -5.14 4.94 4.67
N CYS A 261 -5.60 4.37 5.79
CA CYS A 261 -7.02 4.34 6.14
C CYS A 261 -7.48 5.64 6.82
N ASP A 262 -8.60 6.18 6.34
CA ASP A 262 -9.28 7.34 6.95
C ASP A 262 -10.05 6.96 8.23
N ARG A 263 -10.51 7.96 9.01
CA ARG A 263 -11.25 7.80 10.29
C ARG A 263 -12.37 6.75 10.33
N GLY A 264 -13.05 6.47 9.22
CA GLY A 264 -14.14 5.49 9.17
C GLY A 264 -13.74 4.14 8.58
N HIS A 265 -12.50 4.00 8.12
CA HIS A 265 -12.03 2.86 7.34
C HIS A 265 -11.27 1.87 8.23
N LEU A 266 -11.76 0.63 8.28
CA LEU A 266 -11.12 -0.50 8.94
C LEU A 266 -10.50 -1.44 7.90
N ASP A 267 -9.29 -1.94 8.13
CA ASP A 267 -8.68 -2.96 7.28
C ASP A 267 -8.71 -4.31 7.99
N LEU A 268 -9.42 -5.29 7.42
CA LEU A 268 -9.70 -6.56 8.11
C LEU A 268 -8.77 -7.68 7.67
N SER A 269 -8.51 -8.60 8.59
CA SER A 269 -7.99 -9.92 8.21
C SER A 269 -8.94 -10.65 7.23
N PRO A 270 -8.44 -11.56 6.38
CA PRO A 270 -9.25 -12.31 5.43
C PRO A 270 -10.40 -13.08 6.10
N ALA A 271 -10.14 -13.76 7.23
CA ALA A 271 -11.19 -14.46 7.97
C ALA A 271 -12.29 -13.52 8.46
N ALA A 272 -11.95 -12.32 8.95
CA ALA A 272 -12.93 -11.33 9.36
C ALA A 272 -13.73 -10.77 8.17
N PHE A 273 -13.05 -10.42 7.06
CA PHE A 273 -13.72 -9.88 5.87
C PHE A 273 -14.69 -10.89 5.24
N ALA A 274 -14.28 -12.15 5.12
CA ALA A 274 -15.08 -13.24 4.56
C ALA A 274 -16.39 -13.49 5.34
N LYS A 275 -16.42 -13.13 6.62
CA LYS A 275 -17.65 -13.20 7.44
C LYS A 275 -18.63 -12.08 7.12
N LEU A 276 -18.20 -10.97 6.51
CA LEU A 276 -19.03 -9.81 6.16
C LEU A 276 -19.47 -9.79 4.70
N GLY A 277 -18.62 -10.23 3.77
CA GLY A 277 -18.91 -10.19 2.34
C GLY A 277 -17.92 -10.96 1.47
N ASP A 278 -18.00 -10.69 0.17
CA ASP A 278 -17.19 -11.36 -0.87
C ASP A 278 -15.95 -10.53 -1.20
N PHE A 279 -14.79 -11.19 -1.30
CA PHE A 279 -13.52 -10.55 -1.66
C PHE A 279 -13.56 -9.83 -3.01
N ASP A 280 -14.36 -10.32 -3.97
CA ASP A 280 -14.51 -9.68 -5.29
C ASP A 280 -15.14 -8.29 -5.19
N THR A 281 -15.81 -7.98 -4.07
CA THR A 281 -16.36 -6.64 -3.83
C THR A 281 -15.27 -5.63 -3.47
N GLY A 282 -14.16 -6.09 -2.89
CA GLY A 282 -13.01 -5.27 -2.45
C GLY A 282 -13.29 -4.40 -1.22
N ILE A 283 -14.37 -3.60 -1.26
CA ILE A 283 -14.74 -2.63 -0.22
C ILE A 283 -16.20 -2.86 0.18
N LEU A 284 -16.47 -2.99 1.48
CA LEU A 284 -17.83 -3.12 2.01
C LEU A 284 -18.20 -1.91 2.86
N LYS A 285 -19.39 -1.35 2.66
CA LYS A 285 -19.95 -0.33 3.57
C LYS A 285 -20.43 -1.00 4.85
N VAL A 286 -20.04 -0.44 5.99
CA VAL A 286 -20.35 -0.99 7.31
C VAL A 286 -20.72 0.12 8.29
N LYS A 287 -21.22 -0.29 9.45
CA LYS A 287 -21.20 0.52 10.67
C LYS A 287 -20.44 -0.22 11.74
N TRP A 288 -19.72 0.48 12.60
CA TRP A 288 -18.94 -0.16 13.65
C TRP A 288 -18.81 0.72 14.90
N HIS A 289 -18.47 0.12 16.03
CA HIS A 289 -18.11 0.83 17.27
C HIS A 289 -17.14 0.00 18.10
N PHE A 290 -16.40 0.66 18.99
CA PHE A 290 -15.60 -0.03 20.01
C PHE A 290 -16.50 -0.66 21.08
N LEU A 291 -16.08 -1.81 21.60
CA LEU A 291 -16.69 -2.51 22.73
C LEU A 291 -15.99 -2.19 24.05
#